data_AF-A0A932JJW9-F1
#
_entry.id   AF-A0A932JJW9-F1
#
_cell.length_a   1.000
_cell.length_b   1.000
_cell.length_c   1.000
_cell.angle_alpha   90.00
_cell.angle_beta   90.00
_cell.angle_gamma   90.00
#
_symmetry.space_group_name_H-M   'P 1'
#
loop_
_entity.id
_entity.type
_entity.pdbx_description
1 polymer ?
#
loop_
_entity_poly.entity_id
_entity_poly.type
_entity_poly.pdbx_seq_one_letter_code
_entity_poly.pdbx_strand_id
1 'polypeptide(L)' 'EHIYPKPVHQSYMVMEKYPFVVPIYGFIQEERQNLPWGFLTFMRTDSRIQEYFLNAGIVPGFGKFDLVPLED' A
#
# COMPACT_ATOMS: atom_id res chain seq x y z
N GLU A 1 -12.37 27.93 -2.29
CA GLU A 1 -11.39 27.72 -3.37
C GLU A 1 -11.30 26.21 -3.64
N HIS A 2 -11.54 25.75 -4.87
CA HIS A 2 -11.51 24.32 -5.18
C HIS A 2 -10.07 23.89 -5.44
N ILE A 3 -9.52 23.06 -4.56
CA ILE A 3 -8.18 22.49 -4.72
C ILE A 3 -8.32 21.26 -5.61
N TYR A 4 -7.70 21.28 -6.79
CA TYR A 4 -7.63 20.12 -7.67
C TYR A 4 -6.79 19.02 -7.01
N PRO A 5 -7.21 17.74 -7.09
CA PRO A 5 -6.40 16.64 -6.59
C PRO A 5 -5.06 16.64 -7.33
N LYS A 6 -3.97 16.69 -6.56
CA LYS A 6 -2.64 16.66 -7.14
C LYS A 6 -2.41 15.29 -7.82
N PRO A 7 -1.68 15.25 -8.95
CA PRO A 7 -1.34 13.99 -9.60
C PRO A 7 -0.68 13.04 -8.58
N VAL A 8 -1.09 11.78 -8.61
CA VAL A 8 -0.57 10.75 -7.71
C VAL A 8 0.91 10.55 -8.03
N HIS A 9 1.79 11.17 -7.24
CA HIS A 9 3.23 11.19 -7.47
C HIS A 9 3.97 10.90 -6.17
N GLN A 10 4.95 9.99 -6.20
CA GLN A 10 5.62 9.51 -4.98
C GLN A 10 6.38 10.62 -4.25
N SER A 11 6.80 11.68 -4.94
CA SER A 11 7.41 12.85 -4.30
C SER A 11 6.46 13.55 -3.31
N TYR A 12 5.14 13.44 -3.47
CA TYR A 12 4.18 13.99 -2.52
C TYR A 12 4.13 13.20 -1.21
N MET A 13 4.53 11.93 -1.19
CA MET A 13 4.69 11.18 0.08
C MET A 13 5.87 11.74 0.89
N VAL A 14 7.00 12.03 0.24
CA VAL A 14 8.18 12.65 0.87
C VAL A 14 7.88 14.08 1.35
N MET A 15 7.03 14.82 0.61
CA MET A 15 6.62 16.18 0.97
C MET A 15 5.44 16.25 1.95
N GLU A 16 4.95 15.13 2.49
CA GLU A 16 3.75 15.04 3.34
C GLU A 16 2.48 15.66 2.70
N LYS A 17 2.42 15.71 1.37
CA LYS A 17 1.33 16.27 0.55
C LYS A 17 0.43 15.20 -0.07
N TYR A 18 0.70 13.93 0.23
CA TYR A 18 -0.06 12.78 -0.27
C TYR A 18 -1.36 12.63 0.54
N PRO A 19 -2.47 12.18 -0.07
CA PRO A 19 -3.72 11.94 0.65
C PRO A 19 -3.48 11.04 1.87
N PHE A 20 -4.17 11.39 2.96
CA PHE A 20 -4.13 10.74 4.27
C PHE A 20 -3.97 9.22 4.14
N VAL A 21 -2.94 8.65 4.78
CA VAL A 21 -2.73 7.20 4.74
C VAL A 21 -3.94 6.51 5.38
N VAL A 22 -4.70 5.74 4.58
CA VAL A 22 -5.83 4.95 5.08
C VAL A 22 -5.37 3.48 5.21
N PRO A 23 -5.08 3.01 6.43
CA PRO A 23 -4.67 1.62 6.64
C PRO A 23 -5.84 0.65 6.40
N ILE A 24 -5.51 -0.50 5.81
CA ILE A 24 -6.45 -1.63 5.65
C ILE A 24 -6.20 -2.60 6.80
N TYR A 25 -7.26 -2.93 7.55
CA TYR A 25 -7.19 -3.82 8.70
C TYR A 25 -7.86 -5.16 8.42
N GLY A 26 -7.19 -6.25 8.81
CA GLY A 26 -7.78 -7.58 8.94
C GLY A 26 -7.98 -7.92 10.41
N PHE A 27 -9.19 -8.27 10.80
CA PHE A 27 -9.51 -8.66 12.17
C PHE A 27 -9.66 -10.18 12.25
N ILE A 28 -9.02 -10.79 13.25
CA ILE A 28 -9.17 -12.22 13.57
C ILE A 28 -9.80 -12.31 14.96
N GLN A 29 -10.83 -13.13 15.09
CA GLN A 29 -11.54 -13.31 16.37
C GLN A 29 -10.81 -14.26 17.33
N GLU A 30 -9.92 -15.11 16.80
CA GLU A 30 -9.20 -16.13 17.55
C GLU A 30 -7.69 -15.87 17.52
N GLU A 31 -7.01 -16.05 18.65
CA GLU A 31 -5.55 -15.94 18.76
C GLU A 31 -4.85 -17.26 18.39
N ARG A 32 -5.23 -17.83 17.24
CA ARG A 32 -4.68 -19.10 16.75
C ARG A 32 -4.08 -18.91 15.35
N GLN A 33 -2.94 -19.54 15.10
CA GLN A 33 -2.33 -19.61 13.76
C GLN A 33 -3.06 -20.62 12.87
N ASN A 34 -4.29 -20.29 12.51
CA ASN A 34 -5.17 -21.08 11.66
C ASN A 34 -5.21 -20.51 10.23
N LEU A 35 -6.06 -21.08 9.37
CA LEU A 35 -6.18 -20.64 7.98
C LEU A 35 -6.45 -19.12 7.83
N PRO A 36 -7.39 -18.49 8.58
CA PRO A 36 -7.55 -17.04 8.58
C PRO A 36 -6.26 -16.26 8.88
N TRP A 37 -5.49 -16.69 9.89
CA TRP A 37 -4.21 -16.07 10.21
C TRP A 37 -3.21 -16.21 9.06
N GLY A 38 -3.12 -17.40 8.45
CA GLY A 38 -2.25 -17.67 7.31
C GLY A 38 -2.64 -16.83 6.09
N PHE A 39 -3.93 -16.71 5.80
CA PHE A 39 -4.46 -15.88 4.71
C PHE A 39 -4.11 -14.41 4.90
N LEU A 40 -4.36 -13.84 6.09
CA LEU A 40 -4.02 -12.44 6.36
C LEU A 40 -2.51 -12.20 6.33
N THR A 41 -1.72 -13.15 6.83
CA THR A 41 -0.26 -13.09 6.74
C THR A 41 0.20 -13.11 5.28
N PHE A 42 -0.36 -13.99 4.45
CA PHE A 42 -0.06 -14.06 3.02
C PHE A 42 -0.43 -12.75 2.29
N MET A 43 -1.65 -12.23 2.53
CA MET A 43 -2.09 -10.95 1.97
C MET A 43 -1.19 -9.79 2.38
N ARG A 44 -0.61 -9.88 3.58
CA ARG A 44 0.34 -8.91 4.10
C ARG A 44 1.70 -9.05 3.43
N THR A 45 2.31 -10.24 3.36
CA THR A 45 3.76 -10.34 3.08
C THR A 45 4.14 -10.81 1.68
N ASP A 46 3.24 -11.46 0.93
CA ASP A 46 3.60 -12.04 -0.38
C ASP A 46 3.75 -10.95 -1.46
N SER A 47 4.86 -10.99 -2.20
CA SER A 47 5.19 -9.98 -3.22
C SER A 47 4.18 -9.92 -4.35
N ARG A 48 3.57 -11.04 -4.72
CA ARG A 48 2.56 -11.09 -5.80
C ARG A 48 1.28 -10.36 -5.39
N ILE A 49 0.92 -10.44 -4.11
CA ILE A 49 -0.21 -9.70 -3.58
C ILE A 49 0.10 -8.20 -3.48
N GLN A 50 1.32 -7.85 -3.06
CA GLN A 50 1.74 -6.44 -3.05
C GLN A 50 1.72 -5.85 -4.46
N GLU A 51 2.17 -6.58 -5.47
CA GLU A 51 2.08 -6.17 -6.87
C GLU A 51 0.62 -6.03 -7.33
N TYR A 52 -0.25 -6.98 -6.94
CA TYR A 52 -1.69 -6.89 -7.22
C TYR A 52 -2.33 -5.63 -6.58
N PHE A 53 -1.98 -5.30 -5.33
CA PHE A 53 -2.41 -4.08 -4.67
C PHE A 53 -1.93 -2.84 -5.43
N LEU A 54 -0.65 -2.80 -5.82
CA LEU A 54 -0.09 -1.67 -6.57
C LEU A 54 -0.82 -1.47 -7.90
N ASN A 55 -1.08 -2.55 -8.65
CA ASN A 55 -1.83 -2.52 -9.90
C ASN A 55 -3.29 -2.08 -9.70
N ALA A 56 -3.86 -2.32 -8.53
CA ALA A 56 -5.18 -1.86 -8.14
C ALA A 56 -5.19 -0.42 -7.55
N GLY A 57 -4.04 0.26 -7.47
CA GLY A 57 -3.91 1.60 -6.89
C GLY A 57 -3.84 1.63 -5.35
N ILE A 58 -3.68 0.48 -4.70
CA ILE A 58 -3.46 0.36 -3.26
C ILE A 58 -1.95 0.33 -3.00
N VAL A 59 -1.47 1.23 -2.15
CA VAL A 59 -0.04 1.27 -1.81
C VAL A 59 0.34 0.03 -0.98
N PRO A 60 1.33 -0.77 -1.43
CA PRO A 60 1.84 -1.90 -0.68
C PRO A 60 2.33 -1.52 0.72
N GLY A 61 2.01 -2.34 1.73
CA GLY A 61 2.48 -2.12 3.10
C GLY A 61 3.95 -2.47 3.31
N PHE A 62 4.52 -3.28 2.40
CA PHE A 62 5.87 -3.81 2.47
C PHE A 62 6.40 -3.90 1.04
N GLY A 63 7.56 -3.31 0.80
CA GLY A 63 8.17 -3.27 -0.53
C GLY A 63 9.26 -2.21 -0.56
N LYS A 64 10.39 -2.54 -1.18
CA LYS A 64 11.42 -1.55 -1.47
C LYS A 64 11.04 -0.85 -2.77
N PHE A 65 10.70 0.43 -2.68
CA PHE A 65 10.45 1.26 -3.87
C PHE A 65 11.78 1.88 -4.30
N ASP A 66 12.32 1.40 -5.41
CA ASP A 66 13.43 2.07 -6.06
C ASP A 66 12.84 3.13 -7.02
N LEU A 67 12.95 4.39 -6.61
CA LEU A 67 12.54 5.54 -7.42
C LEU A 67 13.55 5.70 -8.56
N VAL A 68 13.13 5.38 -9.78
CA VAL A 68 13.93 5.66 -10.99
C VAL A 68 13.43 6.98 -11.60
N PRO A 69 14.31 7.99 -11.77
CA PRO A 69 13.95 9.20 -12.51
C PRO A 69 13.53 8.83 -13.92
N LEU A 70 12.42 9.42 -14.40
CA LEU A 70 12.15 9.43 -15.84
C LEU A 70 13.23 10.29 -16.50
N GLU A 71 14.01 9.69 -17.41
CA GLU A 71 14.91 10.45 -18.28
C GLU A 71 14.07 11.32 -19.23
N ASP A 72 14.47 12.58 -19.38
CA ASP A 72 13.82 13.62 -20.20
C ASP A 72 13.82 13.28 -21.71
#